data_AF-A0AAV0GEM4-F1
#
_entry.id   AF-A0AAV0GEM4-F1
#
_cell.length_a   1.000
_cell.length_b   1.000
_cell.length_c   1.000
_cell.angle_alpha   90.00
_cell.angle_beta   90.00
_cell.angle_gamma   90.00
#
_symmetry.space_group_name_H-M   'P 1'
#
loop_
_entity.id
_entity.type
_entity.pdbx_description
1 polymer ?
#
loop_
_entity_poly.entity_id
_entity_poly.type
_entity_poly.pdbx_seq_one_letter_code
_entity_poly.pdbx_strand_id
1 'polypeptide(L)'
;MFSAPRIYKKTEESIYTFFKETPDDHWVRTTDFTQNCIIGHSSALCLNLHLDVELPNLCDDFAYDNQIVTHFTMDYGSSFSSNSVIVPIFHPPLGIELPFKLHFKICSLVQHGCLPGPSLNDEFFALVDPGKVDINLIEYALEKMYRLKECCYDPVKWLTEQYHCKFKHMIKSNVIKLDEGLMYVRRVIVTPMRVYFCGPDAILSNRVLRHYCEDIDNFVRVSFMDEDWERMHSVDLSPSPPTNNGVVVRTDIFNRIMKILENGIVIGDKAFEFLAFSSSQLRESSLWMFASRPGLSATDIRSWMGDFKKIKNVAKYAARLGQSFGSSRETFVVGKDEIQMIPDIEIHTEGKNYTFSDGIGKISADFAQKVVYGSNLTHSL
;
A
#
# COMPACT_ATOMS: atom_id res chain seq x y z
N MET A 1 -4.74 -17.50 -15.16
CA MET A 1 -3.93 -16.27 -15.06
C MET A 1 -2.69 -16.67 -14.29
N PHE A 2 -1.53 -16.68 -14.92
CA PHE A 2 -0.29 -17.07 -14.23
C PHE A 2 0.06 -15.93 -13.25
N SER A 3 0.16 -16.25 -11.96
CA SER A 3 0.72 -15.34 -10.96
C SER A 3 2.13 -14.92 -11.39
N ALA A 4 2.54 -13.72 -10.99
CA ALA A 4 3.95 -13.38 -11.03
C ALA A 4 4.76 -14.44 -10.26
N PRO A 5 5.97 -14.78 -10.75
CA PRO A 5 6.75 -15.87 -10.17
C PRO A 5 7.20 -15.49 -8.75
N ARG A 6 7.14 -16.44 -7.83
CA ARG A 6 7.69 -16.27 -6.47
C ARG A 6 9.22 -16.44 -6.53
N ILE A 7 9.96 -15.54 -5.89
CA ILE A 7 11.43 -15.58 -5.87
C ILE A 7 11.95 -16.29 -4.62
N TYR A 8 12.95 -17.13 -4.83
CA TYR A 8 13.68 -17.85 -3.79
C TYR A 8 15.18 -17.65 -3.96
N LYS A 9 15.91 -17.59 -2.85
CA LYS A 9 17.37 -17.66 -2.82
C LYS A 9 17.83 -18.93 -2.11
N LYS A 10 18.98 -19.44 -2.53
CA LYS A 10 19.61 -20.59 -1.90
C LYS A 10 20.22 -20.17 -0.56
N THR A 11 20.02 -20.95 0.49
CA THR A 11 20.69 -20.75 1.78
C THR A 11 22.15 -21.20 1.70
N GLU A 12 23.08 -20.35 2.13
CA GLU A 12 24.53 -20.64 2.09
C GLU A 12 24.97 -21.67 3.15
N GLU A 13 24.21 -21.83 4.24
CA GLU A 13 24.57 -22.62 5.42
C GLU A 13 23.78 -23.95 5.55
N SER A 14 23.61 -24.71 4.45
CA SER A 14 23.04 -26.06 4.58
C SER A 14 24.12 -27.11 4.86
N ILE A 15 23.97 -27.82 5.98
CA ILE A 15 24.72 -29.04 6.34
C ILE A 15 24.43 -30.24 5.42
N TYR A 16 23.47 -30.13 4.50
CA TYR A 16 23.06 -31.17 3.55
C TYR A 16 23.63 -30.96 2.13
N THR A 17 24.84 -30.42 2.02
CA THR A 17 25.59 -30.31 0.75
C THR A 17 26.02 -31.65 0.15
N PHE A 18 25.69 -32.78 0.80
CA PHE A 18 26.04 -34.14 0.36
C PHE A 18 25.09 -34.75 -0.67
N PHE A 19 23.92 -34.17 -0.93
CA PHE A 19 22.97 -34.68 -1.92
C PHE A 19 23.25 -34.10 -3.32
N LYS A 20 23.18 -34.97 -4.34
CA LYS A 20 23.34 -34.60 -5.77
C LYS A 20 22.19 -33.71 -6.27
N GLU A 21 21.02 -33.84 -5.67
CA GLU A 21 19.86 -32.97 -5.88
C GLU A 21 19.66 -32.12 -4.63
N THR A 22 19.51 -30.81 -4.77
CA THR A 22 19.28 -29.92 -3.62
C THR A 22 17.85 -30.12 -3.10
N PRO A 23 17.66 -30.51 -1.82
CA PRO A 23 16.34 -30.57 -1.20
C PRO A 23 15.63 -29.21 -1.24
N ASP A 24 14.29 -29.21 -1.29
CA ASP A 24 13.46 -27.99 -1.29
C ASP A 24 13.71 -27.10 -0.05
N ASP A 25 14.17 -27.68 1.05
CA ASP A 25 14.52 -26.99 2.30
C ASP A 25 15.71 -26.01 2.16
N HIS A 26 16.37 -25.98 1.00
CA HIS A 26 17.50 -25.08 0.73
C HIS A 26 17.08 -23.75 0.11
N TRP A 27 15.79 -23.58 -0.20
CA TRP A 27 15.25 -22.41 -0.87
C TRP A 27 14.39 -21.59 0.08
N VAL A 28 14.77 -20.33 0.26
CA VAL A 28 14.05 -19.40 1.13
C VAL A 28 13.55 -18.24 0.32
N ARG A 29 12.30 -17.83 0.57
CA ARG A 29 11.71 -16.66 -0.09
C ARG A 29 12.55 -15.41 0.14
N THR A 30 12.70 -14.62 -0.92
CA THR A 30 13.41 -13.33 -0.85
C THR A 30 12.67 -12.26 -1.65
N THR A 31 13.16 -11.04 -1.56
CA THR A 31 12.65 -9.86 -2.26
C THR A 31 13.26 -9.78 -3.66
N ASP A 32 14.57 -9.53 -3.72
CA ASP A 32 15.37 -9.48 -4.92
C ASP A 32 16.70 -10.20 -4.68
N PHE A 33 17.11 -11.06 -5.61
CA PHE A 33 18.39 -11.79 -5.55
C PHE A 33 19.54 -11.04 -6.22
N THR A 34 19.26 -9.94 -6.93
CA THR A 34 20.26 -9.10 -7.58
C THR A 34 20.83 -8.11 -6.57
N GLN A 35 22.15 -7.88 -6.65
CA GLN A 35 22.88 -7.00 -5.73
C GLN A 35 22.35 -5.56 -5.68
N ASN A 36 21.64 -5.14 -6.74
CA ASN A 36 21.16 -3.77 -6.92
C ASN A 36 19.62 -3.65 -6.82
N CYS A 37 18.91 -4.72 -6.46
CA CYS A 37 17.44 -4.75 -6.41
C CYS A 37 16.76 -4.40 -7.75
N ILE A 38 17.24 -4.99 -8.86
CA ILE A 38 16.89 -4.64 -10.25
C ILE A 38 16.09 -5.74 -11.00
N ILE A 39 15.22 -6.51 -10.34
CA ILE A 39 14.35 -7.43 -11.08
C ILE A 39 13.29 -6.63 -11.88
N GLY A 40 13.59 -6.39 -13.15
CA GLY A 40 12.74 -5.65 -14.08
C GLY A 40 13.46 -4.92 -15.21
N HIS A 41 14.78 -4.99 -15.34
CA HIS A 41 15.43 -4.45 -16.56
C HIS A 41 15.17 -5.35 -17.76
N SER A 42 14.68 -4.74 -18.84
CA SER A 42 14.89 -5.27 -20.19
C SER A 42 16.39 -5.17 -20.48
N SER A 43 17.03 -6.31 -20.77
CA SER A 43 18.41 -6.35 -21.23
C SER A 43 18.43 -6.20 -22.75
N ALA A 44 19.05 -5.12 -23.22
CA ALA A 44 19.38 -4.97 -24.64
C ALA A 44 20.82 -5.47 -24.85
N LEU A 45 20.99 -6.46 -25.71
CA LEU A 45 22.31 -6.87 -26.19
C LEU A 45 22.65 -6.02 -27.41
N CYS A 46 23.59 -5.09 -27.26
CA CYS A 46 24.16 -4.35 -28.37
C CYS A 46 25.34 -5.14 -28.95
N LEU A 47 25.14 -5.76 -30.12
CA LEU A 47 26.21 -6.36 -30.90
C LEU A 47 26.77 -5.29 -31.83
N ASN A 48 27.91 -4.71 -31.45
CA ASN A 48 28.66 -3.83 -32.33
C ASN A 48 29.52 -4.69 -33.25
N LEU A 49 29.16 -4.73 -34.53
CA LEU A 49 29.80 -5.57 -35.53
C LEU A 49 30.69 -4.69 -36.41
N HIS A 50 31.91 -5.15 -36.69
CA HIS A 50 32.78 -4.47 -37.65
C HIS A 50 32.15 -4.55 -39.06
N LEU A 51 32.25 -3.46 -39.83
CA LEU A 51 31.67 -3.31 -41.17
C LEU A 51 32.09 -4.41 -42.17
N ASP A 52 33.17 -5.13 -41.88
CA ASP A 52 33.79 -6.12 -42.77
C ASP A 52 33.28 -7.56 -42.55
N VAL A 53 32.24 -7.76 -41.72
CA VAL A 53 31.69 -9.09 -41.40
C VAL A 53 30.34 -9.31 -42.07
N GLU A 54 30.26 -10.29 -42.97
CA GLU A 54 28.97 -10.76 -43.51
C GLU A 54 28.19 -11.48 -42.41
N LEU A 55 27.02 -10.97 -42.07
CA LEU A 55 26.13 -11.58 -41.09
C LEU A 55 25.27 -12.66 -41.75
N PRO A 56 25.06 -13.82 -41.10
CA PRO A 56 24.03 -14.75 -41.53
C PRO A 56 22.65 -14.08 -41.49
N ASN A 57 21.71 -14.56 -42.31
CA ASN A 57 20.35 -14.01 -42.35
C ASN A 57 19.58 -14.36 -41.07
N LEU A 58 19.84 -13.59 -40.01
CA LEU A 58 19.26 -13.79 -38.67
C LEU A 58 17.72 -13.74 -38.69
N CYS A 59 17.12 -13.13 -39.71
CA CYS A 59 15.67 -12.96 -39.84
C CYS A 59 14.92 -14.29 -40.01
N ASP A 60 15.57 -15.30 -40.58
CA ASP A 60 14.92 -16.59 -40.89
C ASP A 60 14.73 -17.46 -39.62
N ASP A 61 15.44 -17.16 -38.53
CA ASP A 61 15.48 -17.97 -37.30
C ASP A 61 14.59 -17.42 -36.15
N PHE A 62 14.06 -16.19 -36.25
CA PHE A 62 13.22 -15.59 -35.19
C PHE A 62 11.73 -15.62 -35.54
N ALA A 63 10.93 -16.30 -34.71
CA ALA A 63 9.51 -16.60 -34.97
C ALA A 63 8.53 -15.40 -34.91
N TYR A 64 9.00 -14.20 -34.53
CA TYR A 64 8.18 -12.98 -34.42
C TYR A 64 9.05 -11.74 -34.70
N ASP A 65 9.21 -11.39 -35.97
CA ASP A 65 10.03 -10.25 -36.37
C ASP A 65 9.17 -9.06 -36.82
N ASN A 66 9.20 -7.97 -36.04
CA ASN A 66 8.78 -6.66 -36.49
C ASN A 66 10.04 -5.81 -36.63
N GLN A 67 10.61 -5.79 -37.83
CA GLN A 67 11.85 -5.04 -38.08
C GLN A 67 11.60 -3.53 -38.05
N ILE A 68 12.21 -2.88 -37.05
CA ILE A 68 12.36 -1.42 -37.04
C ILE A 68 13.81 -1.13 -37.37
N VAL A 69 14.11 -0.89 -38.65
CA VAL A 69 15.43 -0.47 -39.11
C VAL A 69 15.62 1.00 -38.74
N THR A 70 16.10 1.24 -37.52
CA THR A 70 16.42 2.57 -37.02
C THR A 70 17.78 2.55 -36.31
N HIS A 71 18.48 3.67 -36.33
CA HIS A 71 19.70 3.82 -35.54
C HIS A 71 19.33 3.93 -34.07
N PHE A 72 19.70 2.93 -33.27
CA PHE A 72 19.59 3.01 -31.82
C PHE A 72 20.77 3.81 -31.29
N THR A 73 20.49 4.96 -30.70
CA THR A 73 21.45 5.73 -29.91
C THR A 73 21.33 5.32 -28.45
N MET A 74 22.45 5.01 -27.81
CA MET A 74 22.49 4.75 -26.38
C MET A 74 22.52 6.08 -25.64
N ASP A 75 21.42 6.42 -24.97
CA ASP A 75 21.35 7.60 -24.12
C ASP A 75 21.51 7.21 -22.66
N TYR A 76 22.45 7.87 -21.97
CA TYR A 76 22.66 7.69 -20.54
C TYR A 76 21.62 8.52 -19.77
N GLY A 77 20.69 7.84 -19.10
CA GLY A 77 19.68 8.47 -18.24
C GLY A 77 19.97 8.32 -16.75
N SER A 78 19.39 9.19 -15.93
CA SER A 78 19.32 9.02 -14.48
C SER A 78 18.16 8.09 -14.08
N SER A 79 18.33 7.31 -13.01
CA SER A 79 17.22 6.56 -12.42
C SER A 79 16.08 7.51 -12.03
N PHE A 80 14.86 7.21 -12.46
CA PHE A 80 13.64 7.95 -12.06
C PHE A 80 13.20 7.62 -10.62
N SER A 81 13.96 6.79 -9.91
CA SER A 81 13.68 6.33 -8.56
C SER A 81 14.89 6.48 -7.64
N SER A 82 14.64 6.85 -6.38
CA SER A 82 15.69 7.17 -5.39
C SER A 82 15.75 6.19 -4.21
N ASN A 83 14.74 5.32 -4.03
CA ASN A 83 14.62 4.47 -2.84
C ASN A 83 14.79 2.97 -3.15
N SER A 84 15.91 2.41 -2.71
CA SER A 84 16.29 1.00 -2.93
C SER A 84 15.49 0.00 -2.10
N VAL A 85 14.88 0.42 -0.98
CA VAL A 85 14.18 -0.50 -0.06
C VAL A 85 12.75 -0.79 -0.51
N ILE A 86 12.10 0.19 -1.12
CA ILE A 86 10.67 0.14 -1.42
C ILE A 86 10.43 -0.18 -2.92
N VAL A 87 11.44 -0.04 -3.78
CA VAL A 87 11.36 -0.32 -5.24
C VAL A 87 10.38 0.67 -5.91
N PRO A 88 10.65 1.14 -7.14
CA PRO A 88 10.78 2.57 -7.43
C PRO A 88 9.58 3.41 -6.96
N ILE A 89 9.80 4.20 -5.91
CA ILE A 89 8.98 5.40 -5.67
C ILE A 89 9.59 6.50 -6.52
N PHE A 90 8.81 6.98 -7.49
CA PHE A 90 9.18 8.08 -8.35
C PHE A 90 9.35 9.36 -7.51
N HIS A 91 10.38 10.15 -7.82
CA HIS A 91 10.59 11.48 -7.23
C HIS A 91 10.72 12.51 -8.35
N PRO A 92 9.99 13.64 -8.28
CA PRO A 92 10.14 14.74 -9.22
C PRO A 92 11.59 15.22 -9.31
N PRO A 93 12.02 15.72 -10.49
CA PRO A 93 13.27 16.43 -10.62
C PRO A 93 13.39 17.58 -9.60
N LEU A 94 14.63 17.90 -9.21
CA LEU A 94 14.93 18.98 -8.26
C LEU A 94 14.27 20.30 -8.70
N GLY A 95 13.46 20.89 -7.82
CA GLY A 95 12.77 22.16 -8.06
C GLY A 95 11.31 22.03 -8.52
N ILE A 96 10.81 20.81 -8.74
CA ILE A 96 9.40 20.57 -9.07
C ILE A 96 8.67 20.09 -7.81
N GLU A 97 7.73 20.90 -7.32
CA GLU A 97 6.84 20.54 -6.22
C GLU A 97 5.48 20.14 -6.76
N LEU A 98 5.12 18.87 -6.57
CA LEU A 98 3.80 18.36 -6.94
C LEU A 98 2.94 18.17 -5.69
N PRO A 99 1.65 18.54 -5.72
CA PRO A 99 0.73 18.18 -4.65
C PRO A 99 0.71 16.67 -4.45
N PHE A 100 0.65 16.24 -3.18
CA PHE A 100 0.62 14.83 -2.78
C PHE A 100 -0.33 13.96 -3.62
N LYS A 101 -1.54 14.45 -3.94
CA LYS A 101 -2.54 13.70 -4.72
C LYS A 101 -2.04 13.35 -6.12
N LEU A 102 -1.44 14.31 -6.81
CA LEU A 102 -0.91 14.14 -8.16
C LEU A 102 0.32 13.23 -8.14
N HIS A 103 1.23 13.46 -7.20
CA HIS A 103 2.41 12.62 -7.04
C HIS A 103 2.01 11.16 -6.77
N PHE A 104 1.09 10.92 -5.85
CA PHE A 104 0.57 9.58 -5.56
C PHE A 104 -0.02 8.93 -6.82
N LYS A 105 -0.80 9.67 -7.61
CA LYS A 105 -1.42 9.14 -8.84
C LYS A 105 -0.40 8.83 -9.93
N ILE A 106 0.62 9.67 -10.11
CA ILE A 106 1.70 9.42 -11.07
C ILE A 106 2.49 8.18 -10.67
N CYS A 107 2.86 8.04 -9.39
CA CYS A 107 3.51 6.84 -8.89
C CYS A 107 2.64 5.59 -9.12
N SER A 108 1.33 5.69 -8.89
CA SER A 108 0.37 4.62 -9.18
C SER A 108 0.39 4.22 -10.66
N LEU A 109 0.34 5.19 -11.59
CA LEU A 109 0.38 4.93 -13.03
C LEU A 109 1.67 4.24 -13.46
N VAL A 110 2.82 4.66 -12.93
CA VAL A 110 4.12 4.03 -13.24
C VAL A 110 4.15 2.57 -12.74
N GLN A 111 3.72 2.34 -11.50
CA GLN A 111 3.76 1.00 -10.89
C GLN A 111 2.78 0.02 -11.53
N HIS A 112 1.67 0.50 -12.07
CA HIS A 112 0.70 -0.32 -12.81
C HIS A 112 1.04 -0.45 -14.31
N GLY A 113 2.18 0.10 -14.76
CA GLY A 113 2.63 0.01 -16.15
C GLY A 113 1.83 0.87 -17.13
N CYS A 114 1.08 1.86 -16.65
CA CYS A 114 0.35 2.82 -17.48
C CYS A 114 1.27 3.95 -17.99
N LEU A 115 2.34 4.25 -17.24
CA LEU A 115 3.33 5.26 -17.60
C LEU A 115 4.75 4.68 -17.55
N PRO A 116 5.57 4.86 -18.60
CA PRO A 116 6.99 4.53 -18.52
C PRO A 116 7.72 5.58 -17.70
N GLY A 117 8.40 5.18 -16.62
CA GLY A 117 9.20 6.07 -15.78
C GLY A 117 10.17 6.99 -16.55
N PRO A 118 10.91 6.50 -17.56
CA PRO A 118 11.81 7.34 -18.38
C PRO A 118 11.13 8.44 -19.20
N SER A 119 9.81 8.35 -19.45
CA SER A 119 9.06 9.37 -20.19
C SER A 119 8.64 10.59 -19.35
N LEU A 120 8.89 10.55 -18.04
CA LEU A 120 8.54 11.61 -17.10
C LEU A 120 9.62 12.70 -17.11
N ASN A 121 9.63 13.52 -18.17
CA ASN A 121 10.56 14.63 -18.36
C ASN A 121 9.96 15.98 -17.90
N ASP A 122 10.73 17.06 -18.03
CA ASP A 122 10.30 18.41 -17.62
C ASP A 122 9.05 18.90 -18.36
N GLU A 123 8.86 18.49 -19.62
CA GLU A 123 7.66 18.83 -20.41
C GLU A 123 6.41 18.16 -19.83
N PHE A 124 6.52 16.89 -19.43
CA PHE A 124 5.45 16.20 -18.74
C PHE A 124 5.08 16.93 -17.44
N PHE A 125 6.08 17.32 -16.63
CA PHE A 125 5.81 18.06 -15.40
C PHE A 125 5.19 19.43 -15.62
N ALA A 126 5.55 20.12 -16.71
CA ALA A 126 4.89 21.36 -17.07
C ALA A 126 3.39 21.16 -17.39
N LEU A 127 2.99 19.99 -17.89
CA LEU A 127 1.59 19.66 -18.19
C LEU A 127 0.79 19.19 -16.97
N VAL A 128 1.46 18.64 -15.95
CA VAL A 128 0.83 18.23 -14.68
C VAL A 128 1.04 19.22 -13.54
N ASP A 129 1.54 20.42 -13.85
CA ASP A 129 1.74 21.52 -12.91
C ASP A 129 0.41 22.28 -12.67
N PRO A 130 -0.14 22.25 -11.43
CA PRO A 130 -1.36 22.97 -11.08
C PRO A 130 -1.29 24.49 -11.26
N GLY A 131 -0.09 25.07 -11.28
CA GLY A 131 0.11 26.49 -11.57
C GLY A 131 -0.12 26.85 -13.04
N LYS A 132 -0.06 25.86 -13.94
CA LYS A 132 -0.22 26.02 -15.40
C LYS A 132 -1.54 25.45 -15.91
N VAL A 133 -2.02 24.36 -15.32
CA VAL A 133 -3.24 23.64 -15.73
C VAL A 133 -4.15 23.44 -14.52
N ASP A 134 -5.48 23.55 -14.70
CA ASP A 134 -6.44 23.29 -13.62
C ASP A 134 -6.26 21.88 -13.05
N ILE A 135 -6.08 21.79 -11.73
CA ILE A 135 -5.86 20.53 -11.01
C ILE A 135 -6.94 19.48 -11.29
N ASN A 136 -8.21 19.89 -11.45
CA ASN A 136 -9.30 18.96 -11.73
C ASN A 136 -9.17 18.32 -13.12
N LEU A 137 -8.65 19.08 -14.09
CA LEU A 137 -8.37 18.56 -15.44
C LEU A 137 -7.19 17.59 -15.41
N ILE A 138 -6.14 17.90 -14.62
CA ILE A 138 -5.00 17.00 -14.44
C ILE A 138 -5.47 15.68 -13.80
N GLU A 139 -6.19 15.75 -12.67
CA GLU A 139 -6.70 14.55 -11.98
C GLU A 139 -7.56 13.69 -12.89
N TYR A 140 -8.46 14.32 -13.66
CA TYR A 140 -9.30 13.62 -14.62
C TYR A 140 -8.49 12.94 -15.74
N ALA A 141 -7.51 13.64 -16.31
CA ALA A 141 -6.67 13.09 -17.38
C ALA A 141 -5.86 11.88 -16.89
N LEU A 142 -5.26 11.98 -15.70
CA LEU A 142 -4.52 10.87 -15.08
C LEU A 142 -5.43 9.68 -14.73
N GLU A 143 -6.66 9.95 -14.29
CA GLU A 143 -7.66 8.90 -14.04
C GLU A 143 -8.10 8.21 -15.34
N LYS A 144 -8.31 8.99 -16.41
CA LYS A 144 -8.61 8.44 -17.74
C LYS A 144 -7.47 7.58 -18.26
N MET A 145 -6.22 8.00 -18.05
CA MET A 145 -5.03 7.24 -18.42
C MET A 145 -4.96 5.89 -17.68
N TYR A 146 -5.25 5.86 -16.38
CA TYR A 146 -5.32 4.62 -15.60
C TYR A 146 -6.35 3.62 -16.16
N ARG A 147 -7.48 4.13 -16.67
CA ARG A 147 -8.57 3.30 -17.22
C ARG A 147 -8.27 2.69 -18.59
N LEU A 148 -7.28 3.20 -19.33
CA LEU A 148 -6.90 2.65 -20.64
C LEU A 148 -6.34 1.23 -20.51
N LYS A 149 -5.76 0.87 -19.35
CA LYS A 149 -5.09 -0.42 -19.10
C LYS A 149 -3.95 -0.74 -20.09
N GLU A 150 -3.45 0.28 -20.79
CA GLU A 150 -2.33 0.20 -21.72
C GLU A 150 -1.25 1.20 -21.30
N CYS A 151 0.00 0.93 -21.68
CA CYS A 151 1.11 1.84 -21.41
C CYS A 151 1.07 3.03 -22.39
N CYS A 152 1.00 4.24 -21.86
CA CYS A 152 1.11 5.46 -22.64
C CYS A 152 2.59 5.82 -22.84
N TYR A 153 3.17 5.41 -23.97
CA TYR A 153 4.59 5.63 -24.28
C TYR A 153 4.94 7.09 -24.58
N ASP A 154 3.97 7.91 -24.98
CA ASP A 154 4.13 9.35 -25.24
C ASP A 154 3.10 10.16 -24.42
N PRO A 155 3.36 10.35 -23.10
CA PRO A 155 2.40 10.99 -22.21
C PRO A 155 2.25 12.50 -22.47
N VAL A 156 3.29 13.17 -22.98
CA VAL A 156 3.26 14.61 -23.29
C VAL A 156 2.28 14.88 -24.43
N LYS A 157 2.39 14.13 -25.53
CA LYS A 157 1.46 14.24 -26.66
C LYS A 157 0.04 13.89 -26.22
N TRP A 158 -0.13 12.79 -25.49
CA TRP A 158 -1.44 12.34 -25.04
C TRP A 158 -2.15 13.39 -24.17
N LEU A 159 -1.46 13.94 -23.16
CA LEU A 159 -2.00 14.99 -22.28
C LEU A 159 -2.34 16.26 -23.06
N THR A 160 -1.48 16.67 -23.99
CA THR A 160 -1.70 17.84 -24.84
C THR A 160 -2.97 17.67 -25.68
N GLU A 161 -3.15 16.51 -26.31
CA GLU A 161 -4.37 16.17 -27.06
C GLU A 161 -5.62 16.14 -26.16
N GLN A 162 -5.50 15.62 -24.93
CA GLN A 162 -6.60 15.62 -23.96
C GLN A 162 -6.99 17.04 -23.54
N TYR A 163 -6.02 17.94 -23.36
CA TYR A 163 -6.29 19.33 -22.97
C TYR A 163 -6.83 20.17 -24.13
N HIS A 164 -6.40 19.91 -25.37
CA HIS A 164 -6.91 20.57 -26.57
C HIS A 164 -8.31 20.14 -26.97
N CYS A 165 -8.64 18.86 -26.79
CA CYS A 165 -10.01 18.35 -26.87
C CYS A 165 -10.81 18.94 -25.71
N LYS A 166 -11.21 20.22 -25.80
CA LYS A 166 -11.91 20.97 -24.74
C LYS A 166 -12.95 20.06 -24.09
N PHE A 167 -12.68 19.63 -22.86
CA PHE A 167 -13.62 18.94 -21.97
C PHE A 167 -14.75 19.91 -21.56
N LYS A 168 -15.44 20.49 -22.55
CA LYS A 168 -16.55 21.44 -22.41
C LYS A 168 -17.78 20.82 -21.73
N HIS A 169 -17.74 19.53 -21.40
CA HIS A 169 -18.88 18.77 -20.88
C HIS A 169 -18.68 18.13 -19.51
N MET A 170 -17.50 18.22 -18.86
CA MET A 170 -17.15 17.24 -17.81
C MET A 170 -16.80 17.74 -16.41
N ILE A 171 -16.95 19.03 -16.09
CA ILE A 171 -17.00 19.47 -14.69
C ILE A 171 -18.46 19.46 -14.20
N LYS A 172 -19.20 18.38 -14.48
CA LYS A 172 -20.18 17.93 -13.49
C LYS A 172 -19.37 17.03 -12.59
N SER A 173 -18.81 17.65 -11.56
CA SER A 173 -18.30 16.90 -10.42
C SER A 173 -19.44 16.02 -9.93
N ASN A 174 -19.45 14.77 -10.36
CA ASN A 174 -20.11 13.71 -9.61
C ASN A 174 -19.23 13.54 -8.38
N VAL A 175 -19.32 14.50 -7.44
CA VAL A 175 -19.11 14.19 -6.03
C VAL A 175 -20.22 13.19 -5.76
N ILE A 176 -19.94 11.91 -6.03
CA ILE A 176 -20.79 10.83 -5.59
C ILE A 176 -20.83 11.04 -4.09
N LYS A 177 -21.97 11.53 -3.62
CA LYS A 177 -22.18 11.78 -2.20
C LYS A 177 -22.04 10.42 -1.56
N LEU A 178 -20.93 10.22 -0.88
CA LEU A 178 -20.58 8.93 -0.33
C LEU A 178 -21.64 8.58 0.73
N ASP A 179 -22.05 7.31 0.78
CA ASP A 179 -23.03 6.85 1.78
C ASP A 179 -22.55 7.19 3.20
N GLU A 180 -23.47 7.43 4.12
CA GLU A 180 -23.13 7.83 5.48
C GLU A 180 -22.20 6.80 6.14
N GLY A 181 -21.05 7.29 6.60
CA GLY A 181 -20.03 6.48 7.26
C GLY A 181 -19.01 5.80 6.33
N LEU A 182 -19.04 6.04 5.02
CA LEU A 182 -17.94 5.68 4.12
C LEU A 182 -16.93 6.85 3.99
N MET A 183 -15.66 6.53 3.70
CA MET A 183 -14.60 7.51 3.43
C MET A 183 -13.65 6.99 2.34
N TYR A 184 -13.13 7.90 1.51
CA TYR A 184 -12.14 7.60 0.50
C TYR A 184 -10.74 7.59 1.10
N VAL A 185 -10.06 6.44 1.04
CA VAL A 185 -8.72 6.26 1.62
C VAL A 185 -7.78 5.64 0.61
N ARG A 186 -6.55 6.14 0.57
CA ARG A 186 -5.48 5.58 -0.27
C ARG A 186 -4.87 4.35 0.37
N ARG A 187 -4.50 3.39 -0.48
CA ARG A 187 -3.87 2.14 -0.06
C ARG A 187 -2.49 2.01 -0.69
N VAL A 188 -1.54 1.52 0.08
CA VAL A 188 -0.20 1.13 -0.40
C VAL A 188 -0.09 -0.38 -0.21
N ILE A 189 0.06 -1.12 -1.30
CA ILE A 189 0.28 -2.57 -1.24
C ILE A 189 1.76 -2.83 -1.41
N VAL A 190 2.36 -3.48 -0.42
CA VAL A 190 3.77 -3.86 -0.41
C VAL A 190 3.85 -5.36 -0.68
N THR A 191 4.51 -5.70 -1.78
CA THR A 191 4.82 -7.08 -2.15
C THR A 191 6.31 -7.36 -1.95
N PRO A 192 6.75 -8.63 -2.01
CA PRO A 192 8.16 -8.96 -1.85
C PRO A 192 9.04 -8.22 -2.86
N MET A 193 8.55 -7.99 -4.08
CA MET A 193 9.33 -7.32 -5.13
C MET A 193 8.99 -5.83 -5.26
N ARG A 194 7.73 -5.42 -5.13
CA ARG A 194 7.29 -4.08 -5.54
C ARG A 194 6.37 -3.42 -4.52
N VAL A 195 6.06 -2.16 -4.78
CA VAL A 195 4.98 -1.44 -4.10
C VAL A 195 3.99 -0.94 -5.13
N TYR A 196 2.71 -0.96 -4.76
CA TYR A 196 1.60 -0.48 -5.56
C TYR A 196 0.82 0.59 -4.79
N PHE A 197 0.75 1.78 -5.34
CA PHE A 197 -0.13 2.85 -4.90
C PHE A 197 -1.52 2.66 -5.50
N CYS A 198 -2.53 2.47 -4.65
CA CYS A 198 -3.91 2.15 -5.03
C CYS A 198 -4.91 3.13 -4.42
N GLY A 199 -6.09 3.16 -5.02
CA GLY A 199 -7.21 3.97 -4.58
C GLY A 199 -7.15 5.42 -5.10
N PRO A 200 -7.86 6.35 -4.44
CA PRO A 200 -8.56 6.17 -3.16
C PRO A 200 -9.80 5.24 -3.27
N ASP A 201 -9.88 4.27 -2.36
CA ASP A 201 -11.00 3.31 -2.29
C ASP A 201 -12.03 3.78 -1.25
N ALA A 202 -13.32 3.57 -1.53
CA ALA A 202 -14.38 3.80 -0.55
C ALA A 202 -14.36 2.69 0.51
N ILE A 203 -14.03 3.04 1.74
CA ILE A 203 -14.02 2.13 2.89
C ILE A 203 -15.00 2.59 3.97
N LEU A 204 -15.47 1.67 4.79
CA LEU A 204 -16.20 2.05 6.00
C LEU A 204 -15.26 2.80 6.96
N SER A 205 -15.72 3.94 7.44
CA SER A 205 -14.99 4.80 8.37
C SER A 205 -14.76 4.09 9.71
N ASN A 206 -13.85 4.66 10.50
CA ASN A 206 -13.62 4.27 11.88
C ASN A 206 -13.54 5.52 12.76
N ARG A 207 -13.49 5.32 14.08
CA ARG A 207 -13.52 6.41 15.06
C ARG A 207 -12.40 7.43 14.85
N VAL A 208 -11.21 6.97 14.46
CA VAL A 208 -10.06 7.85 14.22
C VAL A 208 -10.26 8.68 12.95
N LEU A 209 -10.60 8.05 11.83
CA LEU A 209 -10.81 8.74 10.55
C LEU A 209 -11.97 9.74 10.59
N ARG A 210 -13.02 9.44 11.35
CA ARG A 210 -14.14 10.37 11.56
C ARG A 210 -13.71 11.62 12.33
N HIS A 211 -12.87 11.46 13.36
CA HIS A 211 -12.40 12.59 14.16
C HIS A 211 -11.39 13.45 13.40
N TYR A 212 -10.49 12.82 12.63
CA TYR A 212 -9.45 13.48 11.84
C TYR A 212 -9.83 13.51 10.35
N CYS A 213 -11.07 13.89 10.03
CA CYS A 213 -11.61 13.86 8.67
C CYS A 213 -10.97 14.90 7.73
N GLU A 214 -10.44 15.99 8.29
CA GLU A 214 -9.69 17.00 7.54
C GLU A 214 -8.30 16.50 7.13
N ASP A 215 -7.77 15.51 7.85
CA ASP A 215 -6.43 14.94 7.68
C ASP A 215 -6.42 13.63 6.90
N ILE A 216 -7.50 13.29 6.19
CA ILE A 216 -7.64 11.99 5.48
C ILE A 216 -6.53 11.77 4.46
N ASP A 217 -6.06 12.82 3.79
CA ASP A 217 -4.92 12.74 2.87
C ASP A 217 -3.58 12.46 3.58
N ASN A 218 -3.54 12.53 4.92
CA ASN A 218 -2.40 12.17 5.76
C ASN A 218 -2.52 10.75 6.32
N PHE A 219 -3.64 10.05 6.09
CA PHE A 219 -3.77 8.62 6.42
C PHE A 219 -3.55 7.76 5.18
N VAL A 220 -2.81 6.66 5.35
CA VAL A 220 -2.67 5.65 4.32
C VAL A 220 -2.80 4.25 4.93
N ARG A 221 -3.52 3.38 4.23
CA ARG A 221 -3.61 1.97 4.60
C ARG A 221 -2.50 1.20 3.90
N VAL A 222 -1.59 0.60 4.65
CA VAL A 222 -0.53 -0.25 4.10
C VAL A 222 -0.96 -1.71 4.22
N SER A 223 -0.79 -2.50 3.17
CA SER A 223 -1.07 -3.94 3.16
C SER A 223 0.15 -4.71 2.65
N PHE A 224 0.56 -5.74 3.38
CA PHE A 224 1.63 -6.64 2.95
C PHE A 224 1.02 -7.90 2.33
N MET A 225 1.25 -8.10 1.04
CA MET A 225 0.63 -9.17 0.24
C MET A 225 1.68 -9.83 -0.65
N ASP A 226 1.48 -11.07 -1.07
CA ASP A 226 2.35 -11.68 -2.08
C ASP A 226 1.96 -11.22 -3.49
N GLU A 227 2.78 -11.52 -4.51
CA GLU A 227 2.61 -11.02 -5.87
C GLU A 227 1.34 -11.56 -6.59
N ASP A 228 0.76 -12.63 -6.07
CA ASP A 228 -0.53 -13.20 -6.47
C ASP A 228 -1.73 -12.48 -5.82
N TRP A 229 -1.49 -11.44 -5.02
CA TRP A 229 -2.49 -10.78 -4.18
C TRP A 229 -3.06 -11.68 -3.08
N GLU A 230 -2.38 -12.76 -2.74
CA GLU A 230 -2.69 -13.57 -1.57
C GLU A 230 -1.92 -13.07 -0.34
N ARG A 231 -2.24 -13.67 0.82
CA ARG A 231 -1.57 -13.33 2.08
C ARG A 231 -0.22 -14.03 2.13
N MET A 232 0.82 -13.31 2.58
CA MET A 232 2.09 -13.94 2.90
C MET A 232 1.91 -14.92 4.06
N HIS A 233 2.48 -16.13 3.93
CA HIS A 233 2.43 -17.13 4.99
C HIS A 233 3.61 -16.95 5.95
N SER A 234 3.45 -17.47 7.17
CA SER A 234 4.53 -17.41 8.19
C SER A 234 5.83 -18.06 7.70
N VAL A 235 5.74 -19.09 6.86
CA VAL A 235 6.90 -19.79 6.27
C VAL A 235 7.69 -18.89 5.30
N ASP A 236 7.04 -17.90 4.66
CA ASP A 236 7.70 -16.96 3.76
C ASP A 236 8.53 -15.91 4.54
N LEU A 237 8.20 -15.70 5.82
CA LEU A 237 8.85 -14.73 6.71
C LEU A 237 9.87 -15.39 7.64
N SER A 238 9.57 -16.60 8.09
CA SER A 238 10.38 -17.42 9.00
C SER A 238 10.25 -18.90 8.60
N PRO A 239 11.10 -19.40 7.68
CA PRO A 239 10.93 -20.70 7.02
C PRO A 239 11.21 -21.92 7.92
N SER A 240 11.84 -21.75 9.10
CA SER A 240 12.24 -22.88 9.94
C SER A 240 12.00 -22.61 11.43
N PRO A 241 11.67 -23.65 12.25
CA PRO A 241 11.78 -23.56 13.70
C PRO A 241 13.22 -23.20 14.09
N PRO A 242 13.44 -22.65 15.30
CA PRO A 242 14.78 -22.30 15.76
C PRO A 242 15.72 -23.49 15.56
N THR A 243 16.90 -23.24 14.97
CA THR A 243 17.97 -24.23 14.95
C THR A 243 18.28 -24.67 16.38
N ASN A 244 19.04 -25.76 16.59
CA ASN A 244 19.42 -26.23 17.93
C ASN A 244 20.06 -25.15 18.86
N ASN A 245 20.41 -23.98 18.30
CA ASN A 245 20.95 -22.81 19.00
C ASN A 245 19.91 -21.71 19.30
N GLY A 246 18.62 -21.90 19.00
CA GLY A 246 17.57 -20.91 19.29
C GLY A 246 17.46 -19.75 18.29
N VAL A 247 18.26 -19.73 17.22
CA VAL A 247 18.31 -18.63 16.26
C VAL A 247 17.19 -18.77 15.22
N VAL A 248 16.28 -17.80 15.18
CA VAL A 248 15.22 -17.71 14.17
C VAL A 248 15.80 -17.05 12.91
N VAL A 249 15.90 -17.81 11.82
CA VAL A 249 16.30 -17.27 10.52
C VAL A 249 15.14 -16.47 9.94
N ARG A 250 15.37 -15.17 9.68
CA ARG A 250 14.38 -14.27 9.10
C ARG A 250 14.70 -14.00 7.63
N THR A 251 13.68 -13.98 6.79
CA THR A 251 13.86 -13.76 5.34
C THR A 251 14.10 -12.29 5.01
N ASP A 252 14.57 -12.01 3.78
CA ASP A 252 14.71 -10.63 3.32
C ASP A 252 13.36 -9.93 3.22
N ILE A 253 12.28 -10.69 3.00
CA ILE A 253 10.89 -10.19 3.02
C ILE A 253 10.56 -9.67 4.41
N PHE A 254 10.86 -10.44 5.46
CA PHE A 254 10.69 -9.97 6.84
C PHE A 254 11.48 -8.68 7.09
N ASN A 255 12.75 -8.64 6.68
CA ASN A 255 13.60 -7.47 6.87
C ASN A 255 13.05 -6.23 6.12
N ARG A 256 12.51 -6.41 4.90
CA ARG A 256 11.84 -5.34 4.15
C ARG A 256 10.61 -4.81 4.89
N ILE A 257 9.75 -5.70 5.40
CA ILE A 257 8.57 -5.31 6.18
C ILE A 257 8.99 -4.52 7.42
N MET A 258 9.99 -5.00 8.17
CA MET A 258 10.50 -4.31 9.36
C MET A 258 11.08 -2.93 9.03
N LYS A 259 11.87 -2.81 7.97
CA LYS A 259 12.41 -1.51 7.53
C LYS A 259 11.30 -0.51 7.19
N ILE A 260 10.20 -0.96 6.58
CA ILE A 260 9.05 -0.10 6.28
C ILE A 260 8.33 0.30 7.57
N LEU A 261 8.18 -0.60 8.54
CA LEU A 261 7.58 -0.30 9.84
C LEU A 261 8.43 0.68 10.67
N GLU A 262 9.75 0.58 10.60
CA GLU A 262 10.70 1.40 11.35
C GLU A 262 10.92 2.78 10.71
N ASN A 263 11.15 2.82 9.40
CA ASN A 263 11.50 4.06 8.69
C ASN A 263 10.29 4.76 8.07
N GLY A 264 9.15 4.08 7.96
CA GLY A 264 7.98 4.58 7.26
C GLY A 264 8.12 4.58 5.74
N ILE A 265 7.22 5.32 5.08
CA ILE A 265 7.17 5.48 3.62
C ILE A 265 7.11 6.97 3.29
N VAL A 266 8.02 7.46 2.46
CA VAL A 266 7.99 8.84 1.98
C VAL A 266 7.33 8.89 0.60
N ILE A 267 6.32 9.75 0.45
CA ILE A 267 5.59 9.97 -0.80
C ILE A 267 5.43 11.48 -0.97
N GLY A 268 6.20 12.06 -1.88
CA GLY A 268 6.23 13.51 -2.09
C GLY A 268 6.68 14.26 -0.85
N ASP A 269 5.86 15.21 -0.42
CA ASP A 269 6.07 16.04 0.76
C ASP A 269 5.69 15.33 2.07
N LYS A 270 5.15 14.11 2.01
CA LYS A 270 4.61 13.40 3.18
C LYS A 270 5.47 12.20 3.57
N ALA A 271 5.87 12.16 4.83
CA ALA A 271 6.53 11.01 5.46
C ALA A 271 5.53 10.25 6.35
N PHE A 272 5.11 9.07 5.91
CA PHE A 272 4.13 8.23 6.59
C PHE A 272 4.81 7.31 7.61
N GLU A 273 4.51 7.51 8.88
CA GLU A 273 5.01 6.68 9.99
C GLU A 273 3.95 5.71 10.51
N PHE A 274 4.39 4.64 11.18
CA PHE A 274 3.48 3.66 11.77
C PHE A 274 2.52 4.30 12.79
N LEU A 275 1.22 4.06 12.63
CA LEU A 275 0.19 4.55 13.53
C LEU A 275 -0.37 3.41 14.42
N ALA A 276 -1.10 2.48 13.81
CA ALA A 276 -1.75 1.36 14.49
C ALA A 276 -2.35 0.36 13.50
N PHE A 277 -2.89 -0.74 14.01
CA PHE A 277 -3.70 -1.69 13.25
C PHE A 277 -4.85 -2.18 14.13
N SER A 278 -5.99 -2.55 13.54
CA SER A 278 -7.03 -3.33 14.23
C SER A 278 -6.75 -4.83 14.13
N SER A 279 -7.44 -5.65 14.93
CA SER A 279 -7.31 -7.11 14.86
C SER A 279 -7.74 -7.69 13.51
N SER A 280 -8.73 -7.10 12.82
CA SER A 280 -9.11 -7.54 11.47
C SER A 280 -8.03 -7.20 10.45
N GLN A 281 -7.47 -6.00 10.55
CA GLN A 281 -6.40 -5.55 9.66
C GLN A 281 -5.13 -6.36 9.84
N LEU A 282 -4.78 -6.70 11.08
CA LEU A 282 -3.64 -7.57 11.36
C LEU A 282 -3.79 -8.96 10.71
N ARG A 283 -5.00 -9.53 10.72
CA ARG A 283 -5.29 -10.80 10.00
C ARG A 283 -5.18 -10.66 8.49
N GLU A 284 -5.37 -9.46 7.97
CA GLU A 284 -5.19 -9.10 6.56
C GLU A 284 -3.79 -8.55 6.26
N SER A 285 -2.83 -8.72 7.18
CA SER A 285 -1.47 -8.18 7.07
C SER A 285 -1.45 -6.69 6.70
N SER A 286 -2.37 -5.92 7.29
CA SER A 286 -2.61 -4.52 6.97
C SER A 286 -2.55 -3.64 8.21
N LEU A 287 -2.18 -2.37 8.02
CA LEU A 287 -2.04 -1.38 9.08
C LEU A 287 -2.28 0.03 8.57
N TRP A 288 -2.37 0.97 9.51
CA TRP A 288 -2.44 2.40 9.24
C TRP A 288 -1.08 3.05 9.44
N MET A 289 -0.72 3.91 8.50
CA MET A 289 0.34 4.90 8.67
C MET A 289 -0.22 6.31 8.56
N PHE A 290 0.47 7.25 9.19
CA PHE A 290 0.08 8.65 9.24
C PHE A 290 1.24 9.57 8.86
N ALA A 291 0.98 10.57 8.04
CA ALA A 291 1.93 11.63 7.74
C ALA A 291 1.75 12.79 8.71
N SER A 292 2.72 12.99 9.60
CA SER A 292 2.70 14.07 10.57
C SER A 292 2.67 15.45 9.91
N ARG A 293 1.96 16.40 10.54
CA ARG A 293 1.90 17.80 10.12
C ARG A 293 2.11 18.72 11.33
N PRO A 294 2.35 20.03 11.13
CA PRO A 294 2.41 20.97 12.24
C PRO A 294 1.17 20.85 13.14
N GLY A 295 1.39 20.56 14.42
CA GLY A 295 0.35 20.41 15.43
C GLY A 295 -0.36 19.05 15.51
N LEU A 296 0.00 18.06 14.68
CA LEU A 296 -0.58 16.72 14.76
C LEU A 296 0.41 15.64 14.30
N SER A 297 0.78 14.74 15.22
CA SER A 297 1.62 13.57 14.97
C SER A 297 0.90 12.24 15.19
N ALA A 298 1.48 11.12 14.75
CA ALA A 298 0.95 9.80 15.08
C ALA A 298 0.91 9.54 16.60
N THR A 299 1.80 10.17 17.37
CA THR A 299 1.81 10.07 18.84
C THR A 299 0.65 10.84 19.47
N ASP A 300 0.29 12.00 18.92
CA ASP A 300 -0.87 12.77 19.37
C ASP A 300 -2.17 12.01 19.11
N ILE A 301 -2.30 11.40 17.92
CA ILE A 301 -3.45 10.54 17.58
C ILE A 301 -3.54 9.36 18.55
N ARG A 302 -2.43 8.65 18.81
CA ARG A 302 -2.40 7.53 19.78
C ARG A 302 -2.77 7.98 21.19
N SER A 303 -2.36 9.18 21.60
CA SER A 303 -2.69 9.75 22.90
C SER A 303 -4.18 10.12 23.00
N TRP A 304 -4.77 10.61 21.91
CA TRP A 304 -6.21 10.90 21.82
C TRP A 304 -7.08 9.64 21.90
N MET A 305 -6.58 8.50 21.40
CA MET A 305 -7.33 7.25 21.37
C MET A 305 -7.67 6.70 22.77
N GLY A 306 -6.90 7.07 23.79
CA GLY A 306 -7.15 6.68 25.19
C GLY A 306 -5.89 6.60 26.03
N ASP A 307 -6.07 6.41 27.34
CA ASP A 307 -4.95 6.15 28.26
C ASP A 307 -4.68 4.65 28.39
N PHE A 308 -3.56 4.22 27.79
CA PHE A 308 -3.10 2.84 27.82
C PHE A 308 -1.87 2.64 28.72
N LYS A 309 -1.45 3.64 29.50
CA LYS A 309 -0.20 3.59 30.30
C LYS A 309 -0.13 2.43 31.29
N LYS A 310 -1.29 1.95 31.77
CA LYS A 310 -1.38 0.82 32.71
C LYS A 310 -1.16 -0.55 32.03
N ILE A 311 -1.20 -0.63 30.71
CA ILE A 311 -1.06 -1.90 29.97
C ILE A 311 0.41 -2.14 29.63
N LYS A 312 1.05 -3.06 30.36
CA LYS A 312 2.46 -3.42 30.15
C LYS A 312 2.69 -4.44 29.03
N ASN A 313 1.65 -5.22 28.69
CA ASN A 313 1.75 -6.26 27.66
C ASN A 313 1.54 -5.64 26.27
N VAL A 314 2.53 -5.78 25.38
CA VAL A 314 2.54 -5.17 24.04
C VAL A 314 1.38 -5.67 23.17
N ALA A 315 1.08 -6.98 23.19
CA ALA A 315 -0.01 -7.54 22.41
C ALA A 315 -1.38 -7.00 22.89
N LYS A 316 -1.58 -6.93 24.21
CA LYS A 316 -2.79 -6.35 24.80
C LYS A 316 -2.90 -4.86 24.52
N TYR A 317 -1.78 -4.13 24.57
CA TYR A 317 -1.70 -2.71 24.23
C TYR A 317 -2.12 -2.48 22.77
N ALA A 318 -1.51 -3.20 21.83
CA ALA A 318 -1.82 -3.07 20.41
C ALA A 318 -3.28 -3.46 20.10
N ALA A 319 -3.79 -4.52 20.72
CA ALA A 319 -5.18 -4.94 20.56
C ALA A 319 -6.17 -3.87 21.05
N ARG A 320 -5.88 -3.20 22.18
CA ARG A 320 -6.74 -2.14 22.73
C ARG A 320 -6.64 -0.84 21.93
N LEU A 321 -5.45 -0.45 21.51
CA LEU A 321 -5.24 0.67 20.59
C LEU A 321 -6.01 0.45 19.29
N GLY A 322 -5.92 -0.75 18.71
CA GLY A 322 -6.58 -1.12 17.45
C GLY A 322 -8.11 -1.09 17.44
N GLN A 323 -8.78 -1.03 18.60
CA GLN A 323 -10.25 -1.01 18.67
C GLN A 323 -10.83 0.23 17.99
N SER A 324 -10.15 1.38 18.05
CA SER A 324 -10.61 2.61 17.42
C SER A 324 -10.46 2.62 15.89
N PHE A 325 -9.71 1.66 15.33
CA PHE A 325 -9.56 1.44 13.89
C PHE A 325 -10.49 0.35 13.34
N GLY A 326 -11.36 -0.21 14.18
CA GLY A 326 -12.44 -1.08 13.72
C GLY A 326 -13.41 -0.32 12.81
N SER A 327 -13.66 -0.89 11.62
CA SER A 327 -14.68 -0.40 10.70
C SER A 327 -16.03 -0.36 11.41
N SER A 328 -16.63 0.83 11.51
CA SER A 328 -17.87 1.05 12.26
C SER A 328 -18.66 2.19 11.66
N ARG A 329 -19.98 2.15 11.80
CA ARG A 329 -20.85 3.32 11.61
C ARG A 329 -21.00 4.01 12.96
N GLU A 330 -20.88 5.33 12.97
CA GLU A 330 -21.28 6.10 14.15
C GLU A 330 -22.80 6.09 14.23
N THR A 331 -23.34 5.63 15.36
CA THR A 331 -24.78 5.54 15.54
C THR A 331 -25.31 6.72 16.34
N PHE A 332 -24.84 6.91 17.58
CA PHE A 332 -25.28 7.99 18.47
C PHE A 332 -24.19 8.39 19.46
N VAL A 333 -24.17 9.66 19.84
CA VAL A 333 -23.38 10.16 20.96
C VAL A 333 -24.22 10.03 22.23
N VAL A 334 -23.70 9.31 23.22
CA VAL A 334 -24.39 9.07 24.51
C VAL A 334 -23.79 10.00 25.57
N GLY A 335 -24.65 10.71 26.31
CA GLY A 335 -24.23 11.57 27.40
C GLY A 335 -23.57 10.79 28.53
N LYS A 336 -22.63 11.40 29.27
CA LYS A 336 -21.98 10.71 30.40
C LYS A 336 -22.97 10.34 31.51
N ASP A 337 -24.02 11.14 31.65
CA ASP A 337 -25.15 10.97 32.55
C ASP A 337 -26.08 9.81 32.15
N GLU A 338 -26.02 9.37 30.88
CA GLU A 338 -26.77 8.23 30.36
C GLU A 338 -25.98 6.91 30.45
N ILE A 339 -24.76 6.94 31.01
CA ILE A 339 -23.87 5.77 31.14
C ILE A 339 -23.82 5.31 32.60
N GLN A 340 -24.24 4.06 32.84
CA GLN A 340 -24.10 3.41 34.13
C GLN A 340 -23.04 2.31 34.09
N MET A 341 -22.03 2.39 34.97
CA MET A 341 -21.09 1.29 35.20
C MET A 341 -21.73 0.26 36.14
N ILE A 342 -21.85 -0.98 35.67
CA ILE A 342 -22.47 -2.08 36.42
C ILE A 342 -21.35 -3.08 36.77
N PRO A 343 -21.32 -3.62 38.01
CA PRO A 343 -20.37 -4.67 38.37
C PRO A 343 -20.56 -5.92 37.52
N ASP A 344 -19.47 -6.63 37.28
CA ASP A 344 -19.51 -7.91 36.60
C ASP A 344 -20.27 -8.98 37.41
N ILE A 345 -20.94 -9.89 36.71
CA ILE A 345 -21.64 -11.03 37.30
C ILE A 345 -20.61 -12.15 37.50
N GLU A 346 -20.17 -12.33 38.74
CA GLU A 346 -19.15 -13.32 39.10
C GLU A 346 -19.71 -14.40 40.03
N ILE A 347 -19.34 -15.66 39.78
CA ILE A 347 -19.61 -16.79 40.68
C ILE A 347 -18.30 -17.38 41.17
N HIS A 348 -18.23 -17.64 42.48
CA HIS A 348 -17.10 -18.29 43.13
C HIS A 348 -17.46 -19.73 43.44
N THR A 349 -16.82 -20.70 42.75
CA THR A 349 -17.05 -22.14 42.97
C THR A 349 -15.71 -22.87 43.05
N GLU A 350 -15.51 -23.68 44.08
CA GLU A 350 -14.31 -24.54 44.25
C GLU A 350 -12.98 -23.77 44.12
N GLY A 351 -12.93 -22.54 44.62
CA GLY A 351 -11.72 -21.69 44.56
C GLY A 351 -11.42 -21.10 43.18
N LYS A 352 -12.33 -21.22 42.21
CA LYS A 352 -12.25 -20.55 40.90
C LYS A 352 -13.33 -19.47 40.76
N ASN A 353 -12.92 -18.33 40.22
CA ASN A 353 -13.82 -17.22 39.89
C ASN A 353 -14.20 -17.31 38.42
N TYR A 354 -15.51 -17.30 38.16
CA TYR A 354 -16.06 -17.30 36.81
C TYR A 354 -16.83 -16.00 36.58
N THR A 355 -16.43 -15.24 35.56
CA THR A 355 -17.10 -14.01 35.13
C THR A 355 -18.06 -14.33 33.98
N PHE A 356 -19.36 -14.15 34.21
CA PHE A 356 -20.42 -14.45 33.24
C PHE A 356 -20.80 -13.26 32.36
N SER A 357 -20.39 -12.05 32.75
CA SER A 357 -20.66 -10.81 32.01
C SER A 357 -19.48 -10.30 31.19
N ASP A 358 -18.42 -11.09 31.02
CA ASP A 358 -17.23 -10.64 30.28
C ASP A 358 -17.60 -10.27 28.83
N GLY A 359 -17.36 -9.00 28.49
CA GLY A 359 -17.61 -8.45 27.17
C GLY A 359 -19.07 -8.15 26.83
N ILE A 360 -20.01 -8.26 27.78
CA ILE A 360 -21.43 -7.93 27.54
C ILE A 360 -21.91 -6.76 28.41
N GLY A 361 -22.91 -6.04 27.91
CA GLY A 361 -23.54 -4.91 28.59
C GLY A 361 -25.03 -4.83 28.26
N LYS A 362 -25.72 -3.87 28.88
CA LYS A 362 -27.15 -3.61 28.62
C LYS A 362 -27.31 -2.23 28.00
N ILE A 363 -28.25 -2.11 27.07
CA ILE A 363 -28.73 -0.83 26.54
C ILE A 363 -30.23 -0.71 26.84
N SER A 364 -30.74 0.51 26.95
CA SER A 364 -32.18 0.74 27.12
C SER A 364 -32.93 0.34 25.84
N ALA A 365 -34.20 -0.05 25.98
CA ALA A 365 -35.04 -0.39 24.83
C ALA A 365 -35.20 0.81 23.86
N ASP A 366 -35.33 2.02 24.41
CA ASP A 366 -35.38 3.27 23.63
C ASP A 366 -34.08 3.49 22.82
N PHE A 367 -32.91 3.26 23.44
CA PHE A 367 -31.63 3.36 22.74
C PHE A 367 -31.49 2.29 21.66
N ALA A 368 -31.92 1.05 21.93
CA ALA A 368 -31.94 -0.02 20.93
C ALA A 368 -32.83 0.33 19.73
N GLN A 369 -34.02 0.90 19.94
CA GLN A 369 -34.88 1.37 18.86
C GLN A 369 -34.22 2.48 18.04
N LYS A 370 -33.60 3.46 18.69
CA LYS A 370 -32.83 4.51 18.01
C LYS A 370 -31.74 3.91 17.12
N VAL A 371 -30.99 2.92 17.62
CA VAL A 371 -29.96 2.19 16.86
C VAL A 371 -30.52 1.50 15.62
N VAL A 372 -31.68 0.85 15.74
CA VAL A 372 -32.37 0.20 14.60
C VAL A 372 -32.76 1.23 13.54
N TYR A 373 -33.40 2.33 13.93
CA TYR A 373 -33.79 3.40 13.02
C TYR A 373 -32.58 4.05 12.34
N GLY A 374 -31.52 4.38 13.09
CA GLY A 374 -30.29 4.98 12.55
C GLY A 374 -29.49 4.03 11.66
N SER A 375 -29.69 2.72 11.77
CA SER A 375 -28.98 1.72 10.97
C SER A 375 -29.78 1.23 9.75
N ASN A 376 -30.96 1.80 9.48
CA ASN A 376 -31.90 1.35 8.44
C ASN A 376 -32.20 -0.17 8.50
N LEU A 377 -32.20 -0.75 9.70
CA LEU A 377 -32.54 -2.17 9.89
C LEU A 377 -34.07 -2.30 9.89
N THR A 378 -34.60 -3.13 9.01
CA THR A 378 -36.05 -3.23 8.72
C THR A 378 -36.86 -4.04 9.74
N HIS A 379 -36.30 -4.35 10.91
CA HIS A 379 -36.98 -5.17 11.92
C HIS A 379 -37.31 -4.35 13.17
N SER A 380 -38.61 -4.24 13.46
CA SER A 380 -39.13 -3.73 14.73
C SER A 380 -38.77 -4.70 15.87
N LEU A 381 -38.09 -4.20 16.90
CA LEU A 381 -37.85 -4.90 18.17
C LEU A 381 -39.13 -5.04 19.00
#